data_AF-A0A3D3JS75-F1
#
_entry.id   AF-A0A3D3JS75-F1
#
_cell.length_a   1.000
_cell.length_b   1.000
_cell.length_c   1.000
_cell.angle_alpha   90.00
_cell.angle_beta   90.00
_cell.angle_gamma   90.00
#
_symmetry.space_group_name_H-M   'P 1'
#
loop_
_entity.id
_entity.type
_entity.pdbx_description
1 polymer ?
#
loop_
_entity_poly.entity_id
_entity_poly.type
_entity_poly.pdbx_seq_one_letter_code
_entity_poly.pdbx_strand_id
1 'polypeptide(L)'
;CQAPAKSLIISAAGTSIWAAEVRKDGDTLIYTTTSGTEASIPVKGAKVVPGVVRGKRYRPEFIERVITLIDGLSGSHPHLKKQLRPLHDEWQVLKTGTDETAGAAVQEALDTFNAGSRDYAAYNAAMTDLGMIDYKDVQGRFTDQTQAAIAKVKTGYHTVGLAKLRKLAAQGSASIDTYRQLKPLADELLLTKPPEATAQEARTLRTTAKKQAIKGTMQTIKAARRGDMTIEIYLQCRGLLTDLRTYVINSGKATTAIDEKLADLVAEADRSLPEYGFKNNGFPLHRDDHKLIKQVAPFYSQAAPASLQIDKQAFLIGETMPPRVRRGRDAELTFRVVFNRLPQEGGQFGILIYGRGGHKGSKYVVPLREFKIQDGHGRAVIRDDFTRLDERIVKRLAPGKFNVFAFLAHTDEHDSSPSDWHVLSTGCPLPVGP
;
A
#
# COMPACT_ATOMS: atom_id res chain seq x y z
N CYS A 1 5.78 36.94 -19.15
CA CYS A 1 5.19 37.70 -18.03
C CYS A 1 5.33 36.88 -16.76
N GLN A 2 6.23 37.26 -15.84
CA GLN A 2 6.30 36.63 -14.52
C GLN A 2 5.13 37.16 -13.68
N ALA A 3 4.36 36.28 -13.04
CA ALA A 3 3.34 36.70 -12.09
C ALA A 3 4.01 37.49 -10.95
N PRO A 4 3.40 38.60 -10.45
CA PRO A 4 3.94 39.33 -9.31
C PRO A 4 4.01 38.39 -8.10
N ALA A 5 5.11 38.46 -7.34
CA ALA A 5 5.21 37.69 -6.09
C ALA A 5 4.12 38.13 -5.11
N LYS A 6 3.45 37.15 -4.50
CA LYS A 6 2.46 37.41 -3.44
C LYS A 6 3.13 38.19 -2.32
N SER A 7 2.42 39.15 -1.75
CA SER A 7 2.88 39.96 -0.62
C SER A 7 2.06 39.65 0.63
N LEU A 8 2.71 39.67 1.79
CA LEU A 8 2.05 39.53 3.08
C LEU A 8 1.79 40.93 3.65
N ILE A 9 0.52 41.28 3.79
CA ILE A 9 0.08 42.53 4.41
C ILE A 9 -0.16 42.26 5.90
N ILE A 10 0.42 43.07 6.78
CA ILE A 10 0.21 42.99 8.22
C ILE A 10 -0.38 44.32 8.70
N SER A 11 -1.56 44.26 9.30
CA SER A 11 -2.26 45.42 9.87
C SER A 11 -1.60 45.88 11.17
N ALA A 12 -1.96 47.09 11.64
CA ALA A 12 -1.52 47.59 12.94
C ALA A 12 -1.91 46.67 14.12
N ALA A 13 -3.03 45.94 13.98
CA ALA A 13 -3.53 44.99 14.96
C ALA A 13 -2.83 43.62 14.90
N GLY A 14 -1.84 43.43 14.02
CA GLY A 14 -1.14 42.17 13.83
C GLY A 14 -1.94 41.12 13.05
N THR A 15 -2.94 41.53 12.28
CA THR A 15 -3.67 40.64 11.35
C THR A 15 -2.90 40.53 10.04
N SER A 16 -2.70 39.31 9.54
CA SER A 16 -1.92 39.02 8.33
C SER A 16 -2.81 38.56 7.17
N ILE A 17 -2.59 39.10 5.96
CA ILE A 17 -3.35 38.75 4.75
C ILE A 17 -2.39 38.57 3.57
N TRP A 18 -2.53 37.45 2.86
CA TRP A 18 -1.81 37.23 1.60
C TRP A 18 -2.52 37.91 0.44
N ALA A 19 -1.81 38.80 -0.24
CA ALA A 19 -2.27 39.52 -1.40
C ALA A 19 -1.50 39.09 -2.66
N ALA A 20 -2.21 38.90 -3.76
CA ALA A 20 -1.63 38.72 -5.09
C ALA A 20 -1.03 40.04 -5.62
N GLU A 21 -1.71 41.16 -5.36
CA GLU A 21 -1.26 42.50 -5.76
C GLU A 21 -1.54 43.50 -4.66
N VAL A 22 -0.66 44.50 -4.51
CA VAL A 22 -0.80 45.58 -3.53
C VAL A 22 -0.39 46.89 -4.19
N ARG A 23 -1.25 47.91 -4.09
CA ARG A 23 -0.96 49.28 -4.51
C ARG A 23 -1.32 50.26 -3.40
N LYS A 24 -0.61 51.38 -3.35
CA LYS A 24 -0.91 52.48 -2.42
C LYS A 24 -1.69 53.55 -3.18
N ASP A 25 -2.82 53.97 -2.61
CA ASP A 25 -3.65 55.07 -3.09
C ASP A 25 -3.95 56.02 -1.93
N GLY A 26 -3.27 57.18 -1.91
CA GLY A 26 -3.29 58.11 -0.79
C GLY A 26 -2.94 57.44 0.54
N ASP A 27 -3.86 57.51 1.50
CA ASP A 27 -3.75 56.91 2.84
C ASP A 27 -4.30 55.48 2.93
N THR A 28 -4.57 54.84 1.79
CA THR A 28 -5.14 53.50 1.69
C THR A 28 -4.23 52.55 0.93
N LEU A 29 -4.07 51.32 1.42
CA LEU A 29 -3.52 50.20 0.68
C LEU A 29 -4.68 49.45 0.04
N ILE A 30 -4.70 49.39 -1.29
CA ILE A 30 -5.63 48.57 -2.06
C ILE A 30 -4.90 47.28 -2.43
N TYR A 31 -5.52 46.13 -2.18
CA TYR A 31 -4.91 44.84 -2.46
C TYR A 31 -5.93 43.83 -2.97
N THR A 32 -5.43 42.91 -3.80
CA THR A 32 -6.21 41.78 -4.30
C THR A 32 -5.79 40.53 -3.53
N THR A 33 -6.71 39.91 -2.81
CA THR A 33 -6.48 38.64 -2.13
C THR A 33 -6.09 37.53 -3.11
N THR A 34 -5.49 36.45 -2.63
CA THR A 34 -5.15 35.30 -3.49
C THR A 34 -6.36 34.61 -4.12
N SER A 35 -7.57 34.86 -3.63
CA SER A 35 -8.84 34.40 -4.21
C SER A 35 -9.43 35.35 -5.26
N GLY A 36 -8.77 36.48 -5.55
CA GLY A 36 -9.19 37.44 -6.56
C GLY A 36 -10.12 38.56 -6.05
N THR A 37 -10.35 38.67 -4.74
CA THR A 37 -11.18 39.73 -4.15
C THR A 37 -10.34 40.97 -3.87
N GLU A 38 -10.74 42.12 -4.41
CA GLU A 38 -10.15 43.43 -4.09
C GLU A 38 -10.68 43.92 -2.73
N ALA A 39 -9.77 44.40 -1.89
CA ALA A 39 -10.07 44.95 -0.57
C ALA A 39 -9.10 46.09 -0.25
N SER A 40 -9.38 46.85 0.81
CA SER A 40 -8.55 47.98 1.21
C SER A 40 -8.35 48.04 2.73
N ILE A 41 -7.19 48.57 3.15
CA ILE A 41 -6.91 48.90 4.55
C ILE A 41 -6.22 50.26 4.66
N PRO A 42 -6.35 50.97 5.79
CA PRO A 42 -5.56 52.17 6.04
C PRO A 42 -4.06 51.87 6.01
N VAL A 43 -3.27 52.76 5.38
CA VAL A 43 -1.79 52.68 5.37
C VAL A 43 -1.23 52.84 6.79
N LYS A 44 -1.91 53.62 7.64
CA LYS A 44 -1.46 53.92 9.00
C LYS A 44 -1.31 52.63 9.82
N GLY A 45 -0.06 52.30 10.14
CA GLY A 45 0.29 51.10 10.92
C GLY A 45 0.27 49.79 10.13
N ALA A 46 -0.11 49.80 8.85
CA ALA A 46 0.01 48.64 7.98
C ALA A 46 1.43 48.51 7.42
N LYS A 47 1.92 47.27 7.29
CA LYS A 47 3.20 46.92 6.68
C LYS A 47 2.98 45.90 5.58
N VAL A 48 3.78 46.00 4.52
CA VAL A 48 3.75 45.06 3.39
C VAL A 48 5.11 44.39 3.31
N VAL A 49 5.13 43.07 3.47
CA VAL A 49 6.31 42.23 3.27
C VAL A 49 6.20 41.61 1.89
N PRO A 50 7.03 42.03 0.92
CA PRO A 50 7.02 41.43 -0.41
C PRO A 50 7.56 39.99 -0.34
N GLY A 51 6.93 39.07 -1.06
CA GLY A 51 7.54 37.78 -1.37
C GLY A 51 8.71 37.91 -2.34
N VAL A 52 9.60 36.93 -2.36
CA VAL A 52 10.70 36.90 -3.32
C VAL A 52 10.18 36.49 -4.70
N VAL A 53 10.58 37.24 -5.74
CA VAL A 53 10.42 36.84 -7.14
C VAL A 53 11.70 36.12 -7.54
N ARG A 54 11.63 34.82 -7.82
CA ARG A 54 12.80 34.05 -8.28
C ARG A 54 13.43 34.66 -9.52
N GLY A 55 14.76 34.63 -9.58
CA GLY A 55 15.52 35.18 -10.70
C GLY A 55 15.64 36.71 -10.71
N LYS A 56 14.87 37.41 -9.86
CA LYS A 56 14.94 38.87 -9.80
C LYS A 56 16.16 39.30 -8.99
N ARG A 57 16.96 40.19 -9.57
CA ARG A 57 18.04 40.86 -8.83
C ARG A 57 17.46 41.96 -7.95
N TYR A 58 17.74 41.88 -6.66
CA TYR A 58 17.40 42.90 -5.68
C TYR A 58 18.65 43.65 -5.28
N ARG A 59 18.51 44.96 -5.01
CA ARG A 59 19.62 45.74 -4.47
C ARG A 59 19.88 45.32 -3.01
N PRO A 60 21.15 45.24 -2.55
CA PRO A 60 21.46 44.82 -1.18
C PRO A 60 20.69 45.60 -0.10
N GLU A 61 20.55 46.91 -0.29
CA GLU A 61 19.84 47.78 0.67
C GLU A 61 18.34 47.50 0.72
N PHE A 62 17.77 46.97 -0.38
CA PHE A 62 16.38 46.51 -0.39
C PHE A 62 16.24 45.18 0.36
N ILE A 63 17.15 44.23 0.15
CA ILE A 63 17.16 42.94 0.85
C ILE A 63 17.25 43.16 2.36
N GLU A 64 18.22 43.96 2.82
CA GLU A 64 18.41 44.23 4.25
C GLU A 64 17.22 44.93 4.88
N ARG A 65 16.59 45.87 4.17
CA ARG A 65 15.39 46.56 4.62
C ARG A 65 14.20 45.60 4.79
N VAL A 66 14.02 44.64 3.87
CA VAL A 66 12.95 43.65 3.99
C VAL A 66 13.21 42.67 5.13
N ILE A 67 14.44 42.20 5.31
CA ILE A 67 14.83 41.35 6.46
C ILE A 67 14.56 42.09 7.78
N THR A 68 15.04 43.33 7.90
CA THR A 68 14.84 44.16 9.11
C THR A 68 13.36 44.39 9.39
N LEU A 69 12.55 44.58 8.34
CA LEU A 69 11.10 44.68 8.46
C LEU A 69 10.49 43.39 9.01
N ILE A 70 10.90 42.23 8.48
CA ILE A 70 10.40 40.92 8.94
C ILE A 70 10.81 40.64 10.39
N ASP A 71 12.03 40.98 10.79
CA ASP A 71 12.51 40.84 12.16
C ASP A 71 11.74 41.74 13.13
N GLY A 72 11.54 43.01 12.77
CA GLY A 72 10.74 43.96 13.54
C GLY A 72 9.27 43.55 13.69
N LEU A 73 8.69 42.96 12.64
CA LEU A 73 7.34 42.40 12.68
C LEU A 73 7.27 41.11 13.51
N SER A 74 8.30 40.26 13.45
CA SER A 74 8.38 39.04 14.27
C SER A 74 8.52 39.35 15.76
N GLY A 75 9.19 40.46 16.10
CA GLY A 75 9.26 40.98 17.47
C GLY A 75 7.95 41.62 17.93
N SER A 76 7.34 42.48 17.11
CA SER A 76 6.08 43.18 17.43
C SER A 76 4.84 42.26 17.43
N HIS A 77 4.88 41.18 16.65
CA HIS A 77 3.77 40.23 16.49
C HIS A 77 4.24 38.78 16.57
N PRO A 78 4.58 38.26 17.77
CA PRO A 78 5.15 36.91 17.93
C PRO A 78 4.28 35.77 17.38
N HIS A 79 2.95 35.95 17.36
CA HIS A 79 2.01 34.97 16.80
C HIS A 79 2.17 34.79 15.28
N LEU A 80 2.73 35.77 14.57
CA LEU A 80 2.96 35.71 13.12
C LEU A 80 4.28 35.01 12.74
N LYS A 81 5.12 34.64 13.71
CA LYS A 81 6.46 34.07 13.47
C LYS A 81 6.45 32.85 12.53
N LYS A 82 5.42 32.00 12.60
CA LYS A 82 5.27 30.84 11.70
C LYS A 82 5.07 31.24 10.23
N GLN A 83 4.42 32.36 9.96
CA GLN A 83 4.18 32.86 8.60
C GLN A 83 5.35 33.71 8.08
N LEU A 84 6.01 34.46 8.98
CA LEU A 84 7.12 35.34 8.65
C LEU A 84 8.45 34.60 8.44
N ARG A 85 8.66 33.46 9.12
CA ARG A 85 9.92 32.71 9.04
C ARG A 85 10.26 32.21 7.63
N PRO A 86 9.35 31.60 6.86
CA PRO A 86 9.64 31.21 5.48
C PRO A 86 10.05 32.41 4.61
N LEU A 87 9.38 33.55 4.74
CA LEU A 87 9.74 34.78 4.03
C LEU A 87 11.13 35.27 4.44
N HIS A 88 11.42 35.28 5.75
CA HIS A 88 12.73 35.66 6.27
C HIS A 88 13.83 34.78 5.66
N ASP A 89 13.64 33.47 5.65
CA ASP A 89 14.63 32.51 5.15
C ASP A 89 14.88 32.71 3.64
N GLU A 90 13.85 32.96 2.82
CA GLU A 90 14.00 33.29 1.40
C GLU A 90 14.80 34.58 1.16
N TRP A 91 14.53 35.63 1.94
CA TRP A 91 15.26 36.90 1.84
C TRP A 91 16.71 36.79 2.35
N GLN A 92 16.95 35.97 3.38
CA GLN A 92 18.32 35.69 3.86
C GLN A 92 19.16 34.98 2.81
N VAL A 93 18.59 34.02 2.08
CA VAL A 93 19.32 33.34 0.98
C VAL A 93 19.77 34.34 -0.08
N LEU A 94 18.95 35.35 -0.40
CA LEU A 94 19.38 36.43 -1.30
C LEU A 94 20.54 37.26 -0.75
N LYS A 95 20.63 37.43 0.57
CA LYS A 95 21.71 38.15 1.25
C LYS A 95 23.02 37.35 1.26
N THR A 96 22.97 36.06 1.55
CA THR A 96 24.15 35.20 1.67
C THR A 96 24.69 34.72 0.33
N GLY A 97 23.88 34.76 -0.73
CA GLY A 97 24.21 34.21 -2.05
C GLY A 97 23.68 32.79 -2.24
N THR A 98 23.47 32.39 -3.50
CA THR A 98 23.18 30.99 -3.84
C THR A 98 24.43 30.14 -3.60
N ASP A 99 24.24 28.96 -3.01
CA ASP A 99 25.28 27.94 -2.85
C ASP A 99 25.91 27.61 -4.21
N GLU A 100 27.21 27.86 -4.36
CA GLU A 100 27.93 27.63 -5.62
C GLU A 100 28.05 26.15 -5.97
N THR A 101 27.85 25.24 -5.00
CA THR A 101 27.84 23.80 -5.22
C THR A 101 26.53 23.30 -5.80
N ALA A 102 25.48 24.12 -5.85
CA ALA A 102 24.17 23.73 -6.35
C ALA A 102 24.23 23.19 -7.79
N GLY A 103 25.06 23.78 -8.66
CA GLY A 103 25.26 23.28 -10.03
C GLY A 103 25.87 21.87 -10.08
N ALA A 104 26.78 21.54 -9.15
CA ALA A 104 27.33 20.20 -9.02
C ALA A 104 26.30 19.21 -8.46
N ALA A 105 25.50 19.64 -7.48
CA ALA A 105 24.42 18.83 -6.91
C ALA A 105 23.32 18.49 -7.95
N VAL A 106 23.00 19.39 -8.88
CA VAL A 106 22.09 19.09 -10.00
C VAL A 106 22.64 17.96 -10.86
N GLN A 107 23.94 18.00 -11.16
CA GLN A 107 24.61 16.99 -11.98
C GLN A 107 24.70 15.64 -11.24
N GLU A 108 25.05 15.65 -9.96
CA GLU A 108 25.10 14.47 -9.11
C GLU A 108 23.74 13.77 -9.00
N ALA A 109 22.64 14.52 -8.81
CA ALA A 109 21.29 13.96 -8.79
C ALA A 109 20.93 13.28 -10.12
N LEU A 110 21.32 13.90 -11.25
CA LEU A 110 21.11 13.34 -12.57
C LEU A 110 21.96 12.07 -12.81
N ASP A 111 23.21 12.07 -12.39
CA ASP A 111 24.13 10.93 -12.55
C ASP A 111 23.71 9.75 -11.67
N THR A 112 23.28 10.02 -10.44
CA THR A 112 22.71 9.01 -9.53
C THR A 112 21.46 8.36 -10.14
N PHE A 113 20.53 9.17 -10.69
CA PHE A 113 19.37 8.64 -11.40
C PHE A 113 19.78 7.80 -12.62
N ASN A 114 20.77 8.25 -13.39
CA ASN A 114 21.20 7.57 -14.60
C ASN A 114 21.92 6.25 -14.33
N ALA A 115 22.66 6.14 -13.23
CA ALA A 115 23.37 4.93 -12.81
C ALA A 115 22.45 3.88 -12.17
N GLY A 116 21.30 4.30 -11.62
CA GLY A 116 20.35 3.42 -10.92
C GLY A 116 19.37 2.65 -11.81
N SER A 117 18.40 1.97 -11.16
CA SER A 117 17.35 1.14 -11.75
C SER A 117 16.30 1.90 -12.58
N ARG A 118 16.27 3.23 -12.45
CA ARG A 118 15.30 4.17 -13.06
C ARG A 118 13.85 3.69 -12.87
N ASP A 119 13.54 3.20 -11.68
CA ASP A 119 12.18 2.89 -11.25
C ASP A 119 11.49 4.12 -10.64
N TYR A 120 10.26 3.93 -10.15
CA TYR A 120 9.45 5.02 -9.59
C TYR A 120 10.09 5.61 -8.31
N ALA A 121 10.78 4.80 -7.51
CA ALA A 121 11.48 5.28 -6.32
C ALA A 121 12.67 6.16 -6.70
N ALA A 122 13.50 5.73 -7.65
CA ALA A 122 14.60 6.53 -8.19
C ALA A 122 14.11 7.83 -8.84
N TYR A 123 12.99 7.77 -9.58
CA TYR A 123 12.35 8.96 -10.15
C TYR A 123 11.93 9.96 -9.06
N ASN A 124 11.21 9.50 -8.03
CA ASN A 124 10.73 10.36 -6.96
C ASN A 124 11.88 10.98 -6.15
N ALA A 125 12.94 10.21 -5.87
CA ALA A 125 14.13 10.72 -5.19
C ALA A 125 14.77 11.85 -6.00
N ALA A 126 15.07 11.61 -7.29
CA ALA A 126 15.67 12.62 -8.15
C ALA A 126 14.78 13.87 -8.33
N MET A 127 13.46 13.69 -8.48
CA MET A 127 12.52 14.82 -8.57
C MET A 127 12.45 15.63 -7.26
N THR A 128 12.60 14.97 -6.12
CA THR A 128 12.65 15.63 -4.80
C THR A 128 13.94 16.42 -4.65
N ASP A 129 15.09 15.81 -4.94
CA ASP A 129 16.41 16.45 -4.82
C ASP A 129 16.50 17.67 -5.74
N LEU A 130 16.14 17.51 -7.02
CA LEU A 130 16.12 18.61 -7.99
C LEU A 130 15.10 19.69 -7.60
N GLY A 131 13.94 19.31 -7.06
CA GLY A 131 12.95 20.26 -6.54
C GLY A 131 13.46 21.06 -5.34
N MET A 132 14.24 20.42 -4.45
CA MET A 132 14.87 21.09 -3.31
C MET A 132 16.01 22.01 -3.74
N ILE A 133 16.79 21.64 -4.76
CA ILE A 133 17.82 22.51 -5.33
C ILE A 133 17.18 23.73 -5.98
N ASP A 134 16.14 23.54 -6.80
CA ASP A 134 15.35 24.62 -7.41
C ASP A 134 14.69 25.53 -6.35
N TYR A 135 14.25 24.95 -5.22
CA TYR A 135 13.73 25.71 -4.08
C TYR A 135 14.78 26.60 -3.42
N LYS A 136 15.99 26.09 -3.23
CA LYS A 136 17.10 26.84 -2.60
C LYS A 136 17.75 27.86 -3.54
N ASP A 137 17.64 27.70 -4.86
CA ASP A 137 18.14 28.67 -5.85
C ASP A 137 17.19 29.86 -6.03
N VAL A 138 17.06 30.66 -4.98
CA VAL A 138 16.17 31.82 -4.96
C VAL A 138 16.61 32.89 -5.99
N GLN A 139 17.93 33.01 -6.25
CA GLN A 139 18.48 33.90 -7.27
C GLN A 139 18.26 33.41 -8.71
N GLY A 140 17.79 32.17 -8.88
CA GLY A 140 17.51 31.55 -10.16
C GLY A 140 18.74 31.28 -11.03
N ARG A 141 19.95 31.25 -10.46
CA ARG A 141 21.23 31.11 -11.18
C ARG A 141 21.36 29.77 -11.92
N PHE A 142 20.77 28.71 -11.37
CA PHE A 142 20.80 27.34 -11.86
C PHE A 142 19.42 26.84 -12.31
N THR A 143 18.41 27.72 -12.42
CA THR A 143 17.05 27.36 -12.82
C THR A 143 17.05 26.56 -14.13
N ASP A 144 17.71 27.07 -15.18
CA ASP A 144 17.71 26.42 -16.50
C ASP A 144 18.40 25.05 -16.46
N GLN A 145 19.50 24.93 -15.72
CA GLN A 145 20.21 23.66 -15.52
C GLN A 145 19.33 22.65 -14.77
N THR A 146 18.63 23.10 -13.72
CA THR A 146 17.75 22.26 -12.90
C THR A 146 16.53 21.82 -13.69
N GLN A 147 15.89 22.72 -14.45
CA GLN A 147 14.77 22.39 -15.33
C GLN A 147 15.19 21.43 -16.46
N ALA A 148 16.39 21.60 -17.02
CA ALA A 148 16.94 20.67 -18.00
C ALA A 148 17.19 19.28 -17.39
N ALA A 149 17.72 19.20 -16.15
CA ALA A 149 17.89 17.95 -15.43
C ALA A 149 16.55 17.27 -15.13
N ILE A 150 15.55 18.02 -14.66
CA ILE A 150 14.17 17.53 -14.45
C ILE A 150 13.59 16.96 -15.74
N ALA A 151 13.76 17.66 -16.86
CA ALA A 151 13.29 17.18 -18.16
C ALA A 151 13.98 15.87 -18.59
N LYS A 152 15.29 15.73 -18.35
CA LYS A 152 16.06 14.50 -18.60
C LYS A 152 15.59 13.34 -17.71
N VAL A 153 15.39 13.56 -16.41
CA VAL A 153 14.89 12.54 -15.47
C VAL A 153 13.50 12.06 -15.88
N LYS A 154 12.58 12.99 -16.18
CA LYS A 154 11.23 12.65 -16.70
C LYS A 154 11.30 11.81 -17.96
N THR A 155 12.07 12.25 -18.94
CA THR A 155 12.22 11.54 -20.22
C THR A 155 12.81 10.14 -19.99
N GLY A 156 13.88 10.03 -19.21
CA GLY A 156 14.54 8.77 -18.90
C GLY A 156 13.60 7.77 -18.20
N TYR A 157 12.86 8.22 -17.18
CA TYR A 157 11.87 7.38 -16.49
C TYR A 157 10.74 6.94 -17.43
N HIS A 158 10.18 7.88 -18.22
CA HIS A 158 9.07 7.55 -19.13
C HIS A 158 9.50 6.55 -20.21
N THR A 159 10.69 6.72 -20.80
CA THR A 159 11.22 5.81 -21.82
C THR A 159 11.46 4.41 -21.24
N VAL A 160 12.13 4.32 -20.09
CA VAL A 160 12.43 3.03 -19.46
C VAL A 160 11.16 2.36 -18.94
N GLY A 161 10.26 3.11 -18.30
CA GLY A 161 8.98 2.63 -17.82
C GLY A 161 8.11 2.07 -18.95
N LEU A 162 7.99 2.79 -20.07
CA LEU A 162 7.26 2.30 -21.24
C LEU A 162 7.92 1.06 -21.85
N ALA A 163 9.24 1.00 -21.93
CA ALA A 163 9.95 -0.18 -22.41
C ALA A 163 9.71 -1.42 -21.53
N LYS A 164 9.71 -1.25 -20.19
CA LYS A 164 9.36 -2.31 -19.23
C LYS A 164 7.92 -2.79 -19.44
N LEU A 165 6.96 -1.86 -19.62
CA LEU A 165 5.56 -2.19 -19.92
C LEU A 165 5.41 -2.98 -21.23
N ARG A 166 6.07 -2.54 -22.31
CA ARG A 166 6.07 -3.25 -23.60
C ARG A 166 6.64 -4.65 -23.47
N LYS A 167 7.75 -4.81 -22.74
CA LYS A 167 8.37 -6.11 -22.50
C LYS A 167 7.43 -7.06 -21.77
N LEU A 168 6.78 -6.61 -20.69
CA LEU A 168 5.80 -7.42 -19.96
C LEU A 168 4.58 -7.76 -20.83
N ALA A 169 4.07 -6.82 -21.61
CA ALA A 169 2.95 -7.07 -22.51
C ALA A 169 3.31 -8.07 -23.64
N ALA A 170 4.57 -8.05 -24.10
CA ALA A 170 5.07 -8.95 -25.13
C ALA A 170 5.38 -10.37 -24.63
N GLN A 171 5.48 -10.59 -23.32
CA GLN A 171 5.65 -11.94 -22.74
C GLN A 171 4.45 -12.87 -23.01
N GLY A 172 3.36 -12.36 -23.60
CA GLY A 172 2.36 -13.16 -24.31
C GLY A 172 1.46 -14.03 -23.43
N SER A 173 1.67 -14.06 -22.11
CA SER A 173 0.84 -14.86 -21.23
C SER A 173 -0.46 -14.12 -20.94
N ALA A 174 -1.59 -14.71 -21.36
CA ALA A 174 -2.94 -14.25 -21.05
C ALA A 174 -3.31 -14.57 -19.58
N SER A 175 -2.41 -14.26 -18.64
CA SER A 175 -2.51 -14.65 -17.24
C SER A 175 -2.86 -13.48 -16.33
N ILE A 176 -3.39 -13.83 -15.16
CA ILE A 176 -3.66 -12.87 -14.08
C ILE A 176 -2.35 -12.27 -13.57
N ASP A 177 -1.28 -13.06 -13.46
CA ASP A 177 0.00 -12.62 -12.91
C ASP A 177 0.69 -11.57 -13.78
N THR A 178 0.64 -11.73 -15.11
CA THR A 178 1.12 -10.68 -16.02
C THR A 178 0.37 -9.37 -15.80
N TYR A 179 -0.96 -9.41 -15.64
CA TYR A 179 -1.73 -8.21 -15.34
C TYR A 179 -1.39 -7.61 -13.96
N ARG A 180 -1.21 -8.45 -12.93
CA ARG A 180 -0.82 -8.03 -11.58
C ARG A 180 0.51 -7.29 -11.55
N GLN A 181 1.47 -7.71 -12.37
CA GLN A 181 2.77 -7.02 -12.50
C GLN A 181 2.69 -5.77 -13.37
N LEU A 182 1.92 -5.82 -14.47
CA LEU A 182 1.83 -4.71 -15.43
C LEU A 182 1.03 -3.52 -14.89
N LYS A 183 -0.08 -3.77 -14.19
CA LYS A 183 -0.97 -2.72 -13.65
C LYS A 183 -0.24 -1.68 -12.79
N PRO A 184 0.52 -2.04 -11.74
CA PRO A 184 1.20 -1.04 -10.89
C PRO A 184 2.19 -0.20 -11.68
N LEU A 185 2.99 -0.81 -12.57
CA LEU A 185 3.92 -0.08 -13.43
C LEU A 185 3.21 0.92 -14.35
N ALA A 186 2.06 0.54 -14.90
CA ALA A 186 1.27 1.43 -15.75
C ALA A 186 0.64 2.57 -14.94
N ASP A 187 0.16 2.29 -13.73
CA ASP A 187 -0.45 3.29 -12.84
C ASP A 187 0.60 4.30 -12.34
N GLU A 188 1.78 3.83 -11.94
CA GLU A 188 2.93 4.66 -11.56
C GLU A 188 3.37 5.57 -12.72
N LEU A 189 3.54 5.00 -13.92
CA LEU A 189 3.91 5.78 -15.10
C LEU A 189 2.84 6.83 -15.44
N LEU A 190 1.55 6.53 -15.27
CA LEU A 190 0.48 7.50 -15.53
C LEU A 190 0.43 8.61 -14.48
N LEU A 191 0.81 8.30 -13.23
CA LEU A 191 0.84 9.26 -12.13
C LEU A 191 1.87 10.39 -12.38
N THR A 192 2.96 10.11 -13.10
CA THR A 192 3.99 11.11 -13.44
C THR A 192 3.62 12.04 -14.60
N LYS A 193 2.40 11.91 -15.16
CA LYS A 193 1.88 12.71 -16.27
C LYS A 193 2.83 12.74 -17.48
N PRO A 194 3.09 11.59 -18.12
CA PRO A 194 3.96 11.50 -19.27
C PRO A 194 3.31 12.19 -20.50
N PRO A 195 4.07 12.41 -21.59
CA PRO A 195 3.49 12.91 -22.84
C PRO A 195 2.28 12.07 -23.28
N GLU A 196 1.28 12.70 -23.90
CA GLU A 196 -0.01 12.04 -24.16
C GLU A 196 0.14 10.75 -25.00
N ALA A 197 1.08 10.72 -25.95
CA ALA A 197 1.38 9.50 -26.71
C ALA A 197 1.82 8.33 -25.81
N THR A 198 2.74 8.58 -24.88
CA THR A 198 3.18 7.60 -23.87
C THR A 198 2.05 7.22 -22.93
N ALA A 199 1.26 8.19 -22.46
CA ALA A 199 0.12 7.95 -21.59
C ALA A 199 -0.92 7.04 -22.26
N GLN A 200 -1.26 7.34 -23.52
CA GLN A 200 -2.24 6.59 -24.29
C GLN A 200 -1.76 5.17 -24.58
N GLU A 201 -0.48 4.98 -24.87
CA GLU A 201 0.09 3.66 -25.05
C GLU A 201 0.07 2.84 -23.75
N ALA A 202 0.47 3.43 -22.62
CA ALA A 202 0.42 2.76 -21.32
C ALA A 202 -1.01 2.35 -20.93
N ARG A 203 -2.01 3.22 -21.16
CA ARG A 203 -3.44 2.90 -20.98
C ARG A 203 -3.88 1.75 -21.88
N THR A 204 -3.42 1.74 -23.13
CA THR A 204 -3.74 0.70 -24.11
C THR A 204 -3.16 -0.64 -23.68
N LEU A 205 -1.87 -0.69 -23.34
CA LEU A 205 -1.20 -1.90 -22.84
C LEU A 205 -1.90 -2.45 -21.59
N ARG A 206 -2.22 -1.58 -20.61
CA ARG A 206 -2.97 -1.97 -19.40
C ARG A 206 -4.34 -2.55 -19.72
N THR A 207 -5.07 -1.93 -20.64
CA THR A 207 -6.42 -2.37 -21.03
C THR A 207 -6.38 -3.69 -21.81
N THR A 208 -5.42 -3.85 -22.72
CA THR A 208 -5.22 -5.08 -23.49
C THR A 208 -4.82 -6.23 -22.58
N ALA A 209 -3.86 -6.02 -21.67
CA ALA A 209 -3.46 -7.03 -20.69
C ALA A 209 -4.63 -7.45 -19.79
N LYS A 210 -5.46 -6.49 -19.34
CA LYS A 210 -6.70 -6.79 -18.60
C LYS A 210 -7.64 -7.70 -19.39
N LYS A 211 -7.92 -7.36 -20.65
CA LYS A 211 -8.80 -8.15 -21.52
C LYS A 211 -8.23 -9.54 -21.78
N GLN A 212 -6.93 -9.65 -22.01
CA GLN A 212 -6.23 -10.91 -22.21
C GLN A 212 -6.29 -11.78 -20.95
N ALA A 213 -5.99 -11.23 -19.77
CA ALA A 213 -6.10 -11.96 -18.49
C ALA A 213 -7.50 -12.52 -18.26
N ILE A 214 -8.55 -11.72 -18.49
CA ILE A 214 -9.95 -12.18 -18.39
C ILE A 214 -10.21 -13.30 -19.40
N LYS A 215 -9.88 -13.10 -20.68
CA LYS A 215 -10.13 -14.08 -21.75
C LYS A 215 -9.40 -15.38 -21.51
N GLY A 216 -8.11 -15.33 -21.21
CA GLY A 216 -7.25 -16.48 -20.96
C GLY A 216 -7.73 -17.29 -19.77
N THR A 217 -8.00 -16.62 -18.65
CA THR A 217 -8.55 -17.29 -17.45
C THR A 217 -9.88 -17.98 -17.74
N MET A 218 -10.81 -17.30 -18.45
CA MET A 218 -12.08 -17.90 -18.82
C MET A 218 -11.93 -19.10 -19.77
N GLN A 219 -10.94 -19.07 -20.67
CA GLN A 219 -10.61 -20.22 -21.52
C GLN A 219 -10.05 -21.39 -20.71
N THR A 220 -9.18 -21.12 -19.72
CA THR A 220 -8.67 -22.13 -18.79
C THR A 220 -9.79 -22.78 -17.99
N ILE A 221 -10.71 -21.97 -17.43
CA ILE A 221 -11.90 -22.47 -16.71
C ILE A 221 -12.75 -23.35 -17.63
N LYS A 222 -13.01 -22.91 -18.87
CA LYS A 222 -13.79 -23.69 -19.84
C LYS A 222 -13.10 -25.00 -20.20
N ALA A 223 -11.77 -25.02 -20.30
CA ALA A 223 -10.99 -26.21 -20.60
C ALA A 223 -11.01 -27.21 -19.43
N ALA A 224 -10.82 -26.74 -18.18
CA ALA A 224 -10.88 -27.56 -16.98
C ALA A 224 -12.26 -28.23 -16.81
N ARG A 225 -13.34 -27.51 -17.16
CA ARG A 225 -14.72 -27.99 -17.07
C ARG A 225 -15.19 -28.87 -18.24
N ARG A 226 -14.30 -29.41 -19.07
CA ARG A 226 -14.69 -30.33 -20.16
C ARG A 226 -15.04 -31.73 -19.68
N GLY A 227 -14.48 -32.16 -18.54
CA GLY A 227 -14.79 -33.44 -17.91
C GLY A 227 -15.86 -33.33 -16.82
N ASP A 228 -16.11 -34.44 -16.15
CA ASP A 228 -16.99 -34.47 -14.98
C ASP A 228 -16.42 -33.60 -13.86
N MET A 229 -17.30 -32.92 -13.12
CA MET A 229 -16.90 -32.04 -12.03
C MET A 229 -16.24 -32.85 -10.90
N THR A 230 -14.99 -32.52 -10.57
CA THR A 230 -14.28 -33.01 -9.38
C THR A 230 -14.03 -31.86 -8.41
N ILE A 231 -13.62 -32.19 -7.17
CA ILE A 231 -13.26 -31.17 -6.19
C ILE A 231 -12.05 -30.36 -6.67
N GLU A 232 -11.05 -31.01 -7.27
CA GLU A 232 -9.88 -30.34 -7.85
C GLU A 232 -10.29 -29.31 -8.93
N ILE A 233 -11.15 -29.71 -9.88
CA ILE A 233 -11.67 -28.81 -10.94
C ILE A 233 -12.45 -27.64 -10.32
N TYR A 234 -13.29 -27.91 -9.31
CA TYR A 234 -14.02 -26.89 -8.58
C TYR A 234 -13.07 -25.87 -7.94
N LEU A 235 -12.07 -26.33 -7.19
CA LEU A 235 -11.11 -25.48 -6.49
C LEU A 235 -10.24 -24.67 -7.44
N GLN A 236 -9.83 -25.27 -8.57
CA GLN A 236 -9.08 -24.59 -9.62
C GLN A 236 -9.93 -23.45 -10.22
N CYS A 237 -11.15 -23.76 -10.67
CA CYS A 237 -12.04 -22.77 -11.29
C CYS A 237 -12.40 -21.66 -10.30
N ARG A 238 -12.70 -22.02 -9.06
CA ARG A 238 -13.04 -21.09 -8.00
C ARG A 238 -11.89 -20.15 -7.66
N GLY A 239 -10.66 -20.67 -7.57
CA GLY A 239 -9.46 -19.88 -7.35
C GLY A 239 -9.25 -18.84 -8.45
N LEU A 240 -9.32 -19.29 -9.71
CA LEU A 240 -9.18 -18.42 -10.89
C LEU A 240 -10.24 -17.31 -10.95
N LEU A 241 -11.52 -17.62 -10.67
CA LEU A 241 -12.59 -16.62 -10.62
C LEU A 241 -12.38 -15.62 -9.48
N THR A 242 -11.91 -16.09 -8.32
CA THR A 242 -11.60 -15.23 -7.16
C THR A 242 -10.44 -14.29 -7.46
N ASP A 243 -9.39 -14.79 -8.12
CA ASP A 243 -8.23 -13.98 -8.49
C ASP A 243 -8.59 -12.95 -9.56
N LEU A 244 -9.44 -13.29 -10.54
CA LEU A 244 -9.98 -12.32 -11.49
C LEU A 244 -10.76 -11.20 -10.78
N ARG A 245 -11.63 -11.58 -9.84
CA ARG A 245 -12.44 -10.64 -9.06
C ARG A 245 -11.58 -9.70 -8.23
N THR A 246 -10.53 -10.22 -7.59
CA THR A 246 -9.70 -9.46 -6.65
C THR A 246 -8.66 -8.59 -7.36
N TYR A 247 -7.99 -9.14 -8.39
CA TYR A 247 -6.80 -8.51 -8.96
C TYR A 247 -7.00 -7.85 -10.32
N VAL A 248 -8.07 -8.22 -11.05
CA VAL A 248 -8.30 -7.76 -12.43
C VAL A 248 -9.54 -6.86 -12.56
N ILE A 249 -10.61 -7.20 -11.85
CA ILE A 249 -11.91 -6.54 -11.94
C ILE A 249 -12.13 -5.65 -10.70
N ASN A 250 -11.76 -4.37 -10.84
CA ASN A 250 -11.67 -3.48 -9.68
C ASN A 250 -13.00 -2.85 -9.24
N SER A 251 -14.11 -3.02 -9.97
CA SER A 251 -15.49 -2.64 -9.58
C SER A 251 -16.50 -2.75 -10.73
N GLY A 252 -17.80 -2.59 -10.42
CA GLY A 252 -18.88 -2.37 -11.38
C GLY A 252 -19.49 -3.65 -11.97
N LYS A 253 -20.19 -3.52 -13.10
CA LYS A 253 -20.95 -4.61 -13.77
C LYS A 253 -20.14 -5.88 -14.04
N ALA A 254 -18.85 -5.75 -14.28
CA ALA A 254 -17.97 -6.90 -14.49
C ALA A 254 -17.77 -7.73 -13.21
N THR A 255 -17.89 -7.12 -12.02
CA THR A 255 -17.82 -7.83 -10.72
C THR A 255 -19.04 -8.73 -10.57
N THR A 256 -20.23 -8.19 -10.86
CA THR A 256 -21.50 -8.94 -10.84
C THR A 256 -21.44 -10.17 -11.74
N ALA A 257 -20.90 -10.04 -12.96
CA ALA A 257 -20.77 -11.17 -13.87
C ALA A 257 -19.81 -12.27 -13.38
N ILE A 258 -18.79 -11.93 -12.58
CA ILE A 258 -17.93 -12.94 -11.94
C ILE A 258 -18.60 -13.56 -10.71
N ASP A 259 -19.32 -12.77 -9.94
CA ASP A 259 -20.10 -13.25 -8.79
C ASP A 259 -21.20 -14.24 -9.24
N GLU A 260 -21.88 -13.97 -10.36
CA GLU A 260 -22.80 -14.90 -11.01
C GLU A 260 -22.11 -16.20 -11.43
N LYS A 261 -20.92 -16.12 -12.06
CA LYS A 261 -20.15 -17.31 -12.44
C LYS A 261 -19.69 -18.13 -11.24
N LEU A 262 -19.36 -17.49 -10.12
CA LEU A 262 -19.04 -18.16 -8.86
C LEU A 262 -20.27 -18.90 -8.32
N ALA A 263 -21.45 -18.26 -8.36
CA ALA A 263 -22.70 -18.90 -7.95
C ALA A 263 -23.07 -20.09 -8.85
N ASP A 264 -22.92 -19.96 -10.17
CA ASP A 264 -23.15 -21.04 -11.14
C ASP A 264 -22.21 -22.23 -10.88
N LEU A 265 -20.93 -21.97 -10.64
CA LEU A 265 -19.94 -23.00 -10.30
C LEU A 265 -20.32 -23.74 -9.02
N VAL A 266 -20.78 -23.02 -8.00
CA VAL A 266 -21.25 -23.62 -6.74
C VAL A 266 -22.49 -24.48 -6.98
N ALA A 267 -23.48 -24.00 -7.74
CA ALA A 267 -24.71 -24.74 -8.02
C ALA A 267 -24.49 -25.99 -8.89
N GLU A 268 -23.50 -25.96 -9.78
CA GLU A 268 -23.05 -27.14 -10.52
C GLU A 268 -22.34 -28.14 -9.61
N ALA A 269 -21.39 -27.69 -8.80
CA ALA A 269 -20.67 -28.54 -7.86
C ALA A 269 -21.62 -29.21 -6.85
N ASP A 270 -22.61 -28.49 -6.32
CA ASP A 270 -23.62 -29.03 -5.40
C ASP A 270 -24.46 -30.16 -6.03
N ARG A 271 -24.72 -30.09 -7.34
CA ARG A 271 -25.42 -31.15 -8.08
C ARG A 271 -24.54 -32.34 -8.42
N SER A 272 -23.29 -32.10 -8.81
CA SER A 272 -22.37 -33.15 -9.26
C SER A 272 -21.65 -33.87 -8.11
N LEU A 273 -21.51 -33.23 -6.94
CA LEU A 273 -20.74 -33.72 -5.79
C LEU A 273 -21.62 -33.77 -4.52
N PRO A 274 -22.65 -34.64 -4.47
CA PRO A 274 -23.70 -34.63 -3.42
C PRO A 274 -23.21 -35.01 -2.01
N GLU A 275 -21.97 -35.48 -1.89
CA GLU A 275 -21.31 -35.78 -0.61
C GLU A 275 -20.74 -34.52 0.07
N TYR A 276 -20.63 -33.42 -0.68
CA TYR A 276 -20.06 -32.15 -0.24
C TYR A 276 -21.12 -31.06 -0.13
N GLY A 277 -20.92 -30.13 0.82
CA GLY A 277 -21.69 -28.91 0.96
C GLY A 277 -20.82 -27.67 0.73
N PHE A 278 -21.32 -26.72 -0.08
CA PHE A 278 -20.53 -25.56 -0.54
C PHE A 278 -20.93 -24.21 0.09
N LYS A 279 -21.84 -24.22 1.08
CA LYS A 279 -22.51 -23.02 1.63
C LYS A 279 -21.59 -22.02 2.37
N ASN A 280 -20.41 -22.44 2.81
CA ASN A 280 -19.54 -21.66 3.70
C ASN A 280 -18.46 -20.87 2.95
N ASN A 281 -18.79 -19.92 2.08
CA ASN A 281 -17.82 -19.22 1.21
C ASN A 281 -17.11 -20.15 0.21
N GLY A 282 -17.79 -21.16 -0.31
CA GLY A 282 -17.28 -22.04 -1.36
C GLY A 282 -16.14 -22.94 -0.92
N PHE A 283 -16.16 -23.41 0.32
CA PHE A 283 -15.33 -24.54 0.76
C PHE A 283 -16.10 -25.83 0.50
N PRO A 284 -15.48 -26.85 -0.11
CA PRO A 284 -16.10 -28.15 -0.30
C PRO A 284 -16.07 -28.94 1.00
N LEU A 285 -17.08 -28.79 1.86
CA LEU A 285 -17.11 -29.49 3.14
C LEU A 285 -17.78 -30.85 2.99
N HIS A 286 -17.08 -31.94 3.31
CA HIS A 286 -17.71 -33.24 3.34
C HIS A 286 -18.72 -33.32 4.49
N ARG A 287 -19.69 -34.25 4.44
CA ARG A 287 -20.68 -34.46 5.51
C ARG A 287 -20.04 -34.64 6.89
N ASP A 288 -18.89 -35.30 6.96
CA ASP A 288 -18.20 -35.52 8.22
C ASP A 288 -17.51 -34.26 8.74
N ASP A 289 -17.03 -33.38 7.86
CA ASP A 289 -16.49 -32.07 8.27
C ASP A 289 -17.61 -31.18 8.82
N HIS A 290 -18.80 -31.25 8.23
CA HIS A 290 -19.99 -30.57 8.76
C HIS A 290 -20.37 -31.07 10.16
N LYS A 291 -20.33 -32.39 10.41
CA LYS A 291 -20.56 -32.95 11.75
C LYS A 291 -19.49 -32.48 12.72
N LEU A 292 -18.23 -32.51 12.30
CA LEU A 292 -17.10 -32.11 13.12
C LEU A 292 -17.19 -30.63 13.49
N ILE A 293 -17.44 -29.74 12.53
CA ILE A 293 -17.65 -28.31 12.77
C ILE A 293 -18.77 -28.10 13.80
N LYS A 294 -19.91 -28.80 13.67
CA LYS A 294 -21.01 -28.69 14.65
C LYS A 294 -20.62 -29.18 16.03
N GLN A 295 -19.88 -30.29 16.12
CA GLN A 295 -19.41 -30.87 17.38
C GLN A 295 -18.43 -29.94 18.09
N VAL A 296 -17.53 -29.30 17.34
CA VAL A 296 -16.50 -28.45 17.92
C VAL A 296 -16.93 -26.99 18.07
N ALA A 297 -17.95 -26.52 17.34
CA ALA A 297 -18.44 -25.14 17.35
C ALA A 297 -18.68 -24.53 18.75
N PRO A 298 -19.24 -25.23 19.75
CA PRO A 298 -19.43 -24.69 21.10
C PRO A 298 -18.10 -24.26 21.78
N PHE A 299 -16.98 -24.82 21.34
CA PHE A 299 -15.65 -24.54 21.86
C PHE A 299 -14.89 -23.51 21.02
N TYR A 300 -15.46 -23.07 19.90
CA TYR A 300 -14.81 -22.14 18.98
C TYR A 300 -15.36 -20.73 19.24
N SER A 301 -14.83 -20.04 20.26
CA SER A 301 -15.19 -18.63 20.50
C SER A 301 -14.63 -17.76 19.37
N GLN A 302 -15.55 -17.14 18.63
CA GLN A 302 -15.29 -16.43 17.39
C GLN A 302 -14.76 -15.02 17.64
N ALA A 303 -13.44 -14.87 17.57
CA ALA A 303 -12.82 -13.67 16.99
C ALA A 303 -11.38 -14.01 16.61
N ALA A 304 -11.09 -13.99 15.31
CA ALA A 304 -9.70 -13.90 14.89
C ALA A 304 -9.06 -12.65 15.53
N PRO A 305 -7.81 -12.72 16.01
CA PRO A 305 -7.12 -11.53 16.51
C PRO A 305 -7.07 -10.47 15.40
N ALA A 306 -7.57 -9.26 15.65
CA ALA A 306 -7.55 -8.17 14.68
C ALA A 306 -6.13 -7.80 14.21
N SER A 307 -5.11 -8.16 14.99
CA SER A 307 -3.70 -7.95 14.70
C SER A 307 -3.10 -8.94 13.68
N LEU A 308 -3.83 -9.96 13.26
CA LEU A 308 -3.36 -10.97 12.31
C LEU A 308 -4.08 -10.78 10.97
N GLN A 309 -3.33 -10.55 9.89
CA GLN A 309 -3.89 -10.61 8.54
C GLN A 309 -4.15 -12.09 8.19
N ILE A 310 -5.38 -12.41 7.81
CA ILE A 310 -5.83 -13.77 7.52
C ILE A 310 -6.45 -13.79 6.13
N ASP A 311 -5.92 -14.64 5.26
CA ASP A 311 -6.34 -14.71 3.86
C ASP A 311 -7.63 -15.53 3.66
N LYS A 312 -8.01 -16.36 4.65
CA LYS A 312 -9.22 -17.20 4.65
C LYS A 312 -9.31 -18.12 3.42
N GLN A 313 -8.18 -18.70 3.03
CA GLN A 313 -8.06 -19.69 1.96
C GLN A 313 -8.26 -21.13 2.45
N ALA A 314 -8.15 -21.36 3.76
CA ALA A 314 -8.35 -22.64 4.41
C ALA A 314 -9.31 -22.56 5.61
N PHE A 315 -10.01 -23.65 5.89
CA PHE A 315 -10.62 -23.93 7.18
C PHE A 315 -9.73 -24.91 7.92
N LEU A 316 -9.41 -24.58 9.18
CA LEU A 316 -8.71 -25.47 10.09
C LEU A 316 -9.70 -25.96 11.15
N ILE A 317 -9.94 -27.27 11.20
CA ILE A 317 -10.94 -27.91 12.06
C ILE A 317 -10.21 -28.95 12.92
N GLY A 318 -10.25 -28.83 14.25
CA GLY A 318 -9.74 -29.86 15.14
C GLY A 318 -10.54 -31.16 14.99
N GLU A 319 -9.88 -32.31 14.79
CA GLU A 319 -10.54 -33.63 14.69
C GLU A 319 -11.20 -34.07 15.99
N THR A 320 -10.65 -33.60 17.11
CA THR A 320 -11.19 -33.83 18.44
C THR A 320 -11.33 -32.50 19.17
N MET A 321 -12.04 -32.52 20.30
CA MET A 321 -11.95 -31.41 21.25
C MET A 321 -10.47 -31.17 21.55
N PRO A 322 -9.93 -29.97 21.31
CA PRO A 322 -8.49 -29.77 21.50
C PRO A 322 -8.15 -29.97 22.98
N PRO A 323 -7.08 -30.71 23.31
CA PRO A 323 -6.63 -30.84 24.69
C PRO A 323 -6.28 -29.47 25.27
N ARG A 324 -6.36 -29.35 26.61
CA ARG A 324 -5.91 -28.13 27.29
C ARG A 324 -4.41 -27.95 27.05
N VAL A 325 -4.05 -26.86 26.40
CA VAL A 325 -2.66 -26.42 26.20
C VAL A 325 -2.03 -26.13 27.55
N ARG A 326 -0.93 -26.82 27.84
CA ARG A 326 -0.10 -26.66 29.04
C ARG A 326 1.36 -26.53 28.62
N ARG A 327 2.07 -25.56 29.19
CA ARG A 327 3.49 -25.34 28.89
C ARG A 327 4.33 -26.48 29.49
N GLY A 328 5.25 -27.02 28.70
CA GLY A 328 6.15 -28.12 29.08
C GLY A 328 5.48 -29.50 29.12
N ARG A 329 4.25 -29.64 28.60
CA ARG A 329 3.58 -30.93 28.49
C ARG A 329 3.25 -31.20 27.03
N ASP A 330 3.81 -32.29 26.51
CA ASP A 330 3.55 -32.74 25.16
C ASP A 330 2.04 -32.89 24.91
N ALA A 331 1.56 -32.24 23.85
CA ALA A 331 0.25 -32.48 23.29
C ALA A 331 0.37 -32.82 21.81
N GLU A 332 -0.42 -33.79 21.38
CA GLU A 332 -0.68 -34.03 19.97
C GLU A 332 -1.97 -33.31 19.58
N LEU A 333 -1.88 -32.43 18.58
CA LEU A 333 -3.03 -31.75 18.01
C LEU A 333 -3.22 -32.21 16.57
N THR A 334 -4.43 -32.66 16.28
CA THR A 334 -4.81 -33.17 14.96
C THR A 334 -5.90 -32.30 14.37
N PHE A 335 -5.66 -31.86 13.13
CA PHE A 335 -6.56 -30.98 12.41
C PHE A 335 -6.87 -31.53 11.02
N ARG A 336 -8.11 -31.35 10.61
CA ARG A 336 -8.52 -31.35 9.22
C ARG A 336 -8.37 -29.96 8.64
N VAL A 337 -7.86 -29.91 7.43
CA VAL A 337 -7.69 -28.70 6.64
C VAL A 337 -8.53 -28.84 5.39
N VAL A 338 -9.39 -27.85 5.13
CA VAL A 338 -10.20 -27.79 3.91
C VAL A 338 -9.91 -26.47 3.21
N PHE A 339 -9.45 -26.52 1.96
CA PHE A 339 -9.15 -25.34 1.16
C PHE A 339 -10.34 -24.93 0.29
N ASN A 340 -10.49 -23.62 0.02
CA ASN A 340 -11.48 -23.09 -0.95
C ASN A 340 -10.89 -22.75 -2.33
N ARG A 341 -9.60 -23.04 -2.51
CA ARG A 341 -8.84 -22.94 -3.75
C ARG A 341 -7.73 -23.99 -3.72
N LEU A 342 -7.12 -24.28 -4.86
CA LEU A 342 -5.91 -25.10 -4.84
C LEU A 342 -4.81 -24.38 -4.05
N PRO A 343 -4.12 -25.08 -3.14
CA PRO A 343 -2.95 -24.55 -2.44
C PRO A 343 -1.87 -24.17 -3.46
N GLN A 344 -1.05 -23.18 -3.12
CA GLN A 344 0.10 -22.83 -3.96
C GLN A 344 1.07 -24.02 -4.01
N GLU A 345 1.63 -24.28 -5.19
CA GLU A 345 2.70 -25.25 -5.37
C GLU A 345 4.02 -24.69 -4.83
N GLY A 346 4.78 -25.49 -4.09
CA GLY A 346 6.04 -25.07 -3.48
C GLY A 346 5.87 -24.46 -2.08
N GLY A 347 7.01 -24.26 -1.39
CA GLY A 347 7.06 -23.76 -0.02
C GLY A 347 6.76 -24.81 1.05
N GLN A 348 6.55 -24.33 2.28
CA GLN A 348 6.32 -25.18 3.45
C GLN A 348 5.04 -24.77 4.18
N PHE A 349 4.24 -25.76 4.57
CA PHE A 349 3.09 -25.56 5.45
C PHE A 349 3.47 -25.72 6.91
N GLY A 350 2.76 -25.02 7.78
CA GLY A 350 3.01 -25.03 9.22
C GLY A 350 1.75 -24.68 9.98
N ILE A 351 1.71 -25.06 11.26
CA ILE A 351 0.71 -24.56 12.19
C ILE A 351 1.31 -23.41 12.97
N LEU A 352 0.78 -22.20 12.75
CA LEU A 352 1.10 -21.03 13.53
C LEU A 352 0.29 -21.08 14.82
N ILE A 353 0.99 -21.18 15.95
CA ILE A 353 0.40 -21.04 17.28
C ILE A 353 0.55 -19.58 17.70
N TYR A 354 -0.57 -18.94 17.97
CA TYR A 354 -0.66 -17.54 18.36
C TYR A 354 -1.29 -17.40 19.75
N GLY A 355 -0.54 -16.81 20.65
CA GLY A 355 -0.98 -16.29 21.92
C GLY A 355 -1.36 -14.81 21.85
N ARG A 356 -2.50 -14.42 22.44
CA ARG A 356 -2.94 -13.03 22.49
C ARG A 356 -1.99 -12.20 23.38
N GLY A 357 -1.11 -11.39 22.78
CA GLY A 357 -0.14 -10.61 23.55
C GLY A 357 0.68 -9.56 22.78
N GLY A 358 0.88 -9.71 21.47
CA GLY A 358 1.57 -8.71 20.64
C GLY A 358 3.07 -8.50 20.93
N HIS A 359 3.71 -9.37 21.72
CA HIS A 359 5.11 -9.28 22.14
C HIS A 359 5.93 -10.52 21.70
N LYS A 360 7.27 -10.45 21.82
CA LYS A 360 8.17 -11.59 21.54
C LYS A 360 7.74 -12.82 22.35
N GLY A 361 7.58 -13.97 21.69
CA GLY A 361 7.04 -15.20 22.32
C GLY A 361 5.51 -15.31 22.32
N SER A 362 4.80 -14.37 21.68
CA SER A 362 3.35 -14.49 21.48
C SER A 362 2.96 -15.30 20.25
N LYS A 363 3.91 -15.70 19.40
CA LYS A 363 3.63 -16.59 18.27
C LYS A 363 4.84 -17.41 17.90
N TYR A 364 4.59 -18.59 17.36
CA TYR A 364 5.61 -19.43 16.74
C TYR A 364 4.95 -20.38 15.74
N VAL A 365 5.76 -21.02 14.90
CA VAL A 365 5.30 -21.97 13.90
C VAL A 365 5.87 -23.35 14.19
N VAL A 366 5.02 -24.36 14.06
CA VAL A 366 5.39 -25.77 13.99
C VAL A 366 5.29 -26.22 12.53
N PRO A 367 6.41 -26.40 11.82
CA PRO A 367 6.38 -26.80 10.42
C PRO A 367 5.81 -28.22 10.24
N LEU A 368 4.97 -28.41 9.22
CA LEU A 368 4.40 -29.70 8.87
C LEU A 368 5.29 -30.40 7.85
N ARG A 369 6.07 -31.39 8.30
CA ARG A 369 7.05 -32.10 7.45
C ARG A 369 6.40 -32.98 6.39
N GLU A 370 5.21 -33.53 6.67
CA GLU A 370 4.49 -34.46 5.79
C GLU A 370 3.02 -34.04 5.63
N PHE A 371 2.79 -32.81 5.16
CA PHE A 371 1.43 -32.34 4.88
C PHE A 371 1.03 -32.67 3.45
N LYS A 372 0.25 -33.75 3.30
CA LYS A 372 -0.33 -34.14 2.00
C LYS A 372 -1.70 -33.51 1.84
N ILE A 373 -1.92 -32.95 0.66
CA ILE A 373 -3.20 -32.36 0.27
C ILE A 373 -3.74 -33.18 -0.90
N GLN A 374 -4.96 -33.66 -0.78
CA GLN A 374 -5.68 -34.37 -1.83
C GLN A 374 -7.05 -33.74 -1.95
N ASP A 375 -7.46 -33.36 -3.18
CA ASP A 375 -8.77 -32.75 -3.42
C ASP A 375 -9.04 -31.52 -2.52
N GLY A 376 -8.01 -30.73 -2.24
CA GLY A 376 -8.10 -29.58 -1.33
C GLY A 376 -8.40 -29.93 0.14
N HIS A 377 -8.21 -31.18 0.53
CA HIS A 377 -8.30 -31.65 1.90
C HIS A 377 -6.93 -32.11 2.37
N GLY A 378 -6.58 -31.76 3.60
CA GLY A 378 -5.34 -32.20 4.23
C GLY A 378 -5.57 -32.58 5.68
N ARG A 379 -4.65 -33.36 6.23
CA ARG A 379 -4.61 -33.70 7.64
C ARG A 379 -3.29 -33.21 8.24
N ALA A 380 -3.37 -32.30 9.19
CA ALA A 380 -2.22 -31.73 9.88
C ALA A 380 -2.13 -32.32 11.28
N VAL A 381 -0.97 -32.86 11.64
CA VAL A 381 -0.67 -33.35 12.98
C VAL A 381 0.55 -32.60 13.49
N ILE A 382 0.45 -32.00 14.66
CA ILE A 382 1.58 -31.39 15.36
C ILE A 382 1.74 -32.00 16.74
N ARG A 383 2.99 -32.12 17.18
CA ARG A 383 3.37 -32.46 18.55
C ARG A 383 4.18 -31.29 19.10
N ASP A 384 3.71 -30.71 20.19
CA ASP A 384 4.33 -29.52 20.76
C ASP A 384 4.10 -29.47 22.28
N ASP A 385 5.07 -28.92 23.00
CA ASP A 385 5.03 -28.73 24.46
C ASP A 385 4.67 -27.29 24.86
N PHE A 386 4.46 -26.41 23.89
CA PHE A 386 4.14 -24.99 24.04
C PHE A 386 5.16 -24.17 24.86
N THR A 387 6.37 -24.68 25.08
CA THR A 387 7.44 -23.96 25.83
C THR A 387 7.87 -22.66 25.16
N ARG A 388 7.68 -22.58 23.84
CA ARG A 388 7.92 -21.42 22.96
C ARG A 388 6.93 -20.27 23.18
N LEU A 389 5.78 -20.51 23.81
CA LEU A 389 4.89 -19.43 24.24
C LEU A 389 5.40 -18.79 25.52
N ASP A 390 5.21 -17.46 25.60
CA ASP A 390 5.38 -16.73 26.85
C ASP A 390 4.42 -17.31 27.91
N GLU A 391 4.98 -17.63 29.07
CA GLU A 391 4.26 -18.24 30.19
C GLU A 391 3.04 -17.41 30.62
N ARG A 392 3.10 -16.07 30.48
CA ARG A 392 2.02 -15.14 30.81
C ARG A 392 0.75 -15.36 29.96
N ILE A 393 0.91 -15.92 28.76
CA ILE A 393 -0.20 -16.24 27.85
C ILE A 393 -0.93 -17.50 28.30
N VAL A 394 -0.17 -18.47 28.83
CA VAL A 394 -0.67 -19.79 29.25
C VAL A 394 -1.30 -19.72 30.67
N LYS A 395 -0.91 -18.72 31.49
CA LYS A 395 -1.29 -18.61 32.92
C LYS A 395 -2.66 -17.97 33.25
N ARG A 396 -3.59 -17.78 32.33
CA ARG A 396 -4.92 -17.18 32.65
C ARG A 396 -6.10 -17.97 32.09
N LEU A 397 -6.87 -18.57 32.99
CA LEU A 397 -8.23 -19.06 32.73
C LEU A 397 -9.24 -18.04 33.25
N ALA A 398 -9.84 -17.26 32.35
CA ALA A 398 -11.20 -16.79 32.60
C ALA A 398 -12.14 -17.71 31.80
N PRO A 399 -13.25 -18.21 32.38
CA PRO A 399 -14.24 -18.98 31.64
C PRO A 399 -14.63 -18.27 30.35
N GLY A 400 -14.61 -18.98 29.21
CA GLY A 400 -15.01 -18.45 27.90
C GLY A 400 -13.97 -17.59 27.16
N LYS A 401 -12.74 -17.40 27.66
CA LYS A 401 -11.68 -16.65 26.96
C LYS A 401 -10.56 -17.59 26.48
N PHE A 402 -10.48 -17.79 25.17
CA PHE A 402 -9.35 -18.47 24.52
C PHE A 402 -8.21 -17.49 24.28
N ASN A 403 -7.03 -17.80 24.81
CA ASN A 403 -5.84 -16.95 24.66
C ASN A 403 -4.84 -17.50 23.64
N VAL A 404 -5.04 -18.74 23.18
CA VAL A 404 -4.18 -19.42 22.21
C VAL A 404 -5.01 -19.90 21.02
N PHE A 405 -4.48 -19.72 19.83
CA PHE A 405 -5.10 -20.06 18.56
C PHE A 405 -4.10 -20.78 17.66
N ALA A 406 -4.54 -21.81 16.96
CA ALA A 406 -3.81 -22.46 15.88
C ALA A 406 -4.33 -21.96 14.53
N PHE A 407 -3.42 -21.71 13.61
CA PHE A 407 -3.74 -21.35 12.23
C PHE A 407 -2.90 -22.18 11.28
N LEU A 408 -3.45 -22.55 10.13
CA LEU A 408 -2.64 -22.99 9.01
C LEU A 408 -1.91 -21.77 8.43
N ALA A 409 -0.61 -21.91 8.25
CA ALA A 409 0.22 -20.91 7.60
C ALA A 409 1.12 -21.55 6.53
N HIS A 410 1.61 -20.72 5.62
CA HIS A 410 2.49 -21.09 4.52
C HIS A 410 3.62 -20.06 4.37
N THR A 411 4.77 -20.52 3.88
CA THR A 411 5.92 -19.68 3.52
C THR A 411 6.62 -20.28 2.31
N ASP A 412 7.22 -19.44 1.48
CA ASP A 412 8.01 -19.87 0.33
C ASP A 412 9.45 -20.28 0.72
N GLU A 413 9.89 -19.96 1.93
CA GLU A 413 11.23 -20.19 2.44
C GLU A 413 11.28 -21.33 3.48
N HIS A 414 12.36 -22.12 3.52
CA HIS A 414 12.46 -23.24 4.46
C HIS A 414 12.88 -22.84 5.89
N ASP A 415 13.60 -21.73 6.06
CA ASP A 415 14.15 -21.26 7.35
C ASP A 415 13.60 -19.86 7.74
N SER A 416 12.31 -19.63 7.48
CA SER A 416 11.68 -18.32 7.69
C SER A 416 11.31 -18.06 9.15
N SER A 417 11.42 -16.80 9.57
CA SER A 417 10.97 -16.36 10.88
C SER A 417 9.44 -16.42 10.98
N PRO A 418 8.81 -16.54 12.16
CA PRO A 418 7.35 -16.54 12.30
C PRO A 418 6.60 -15.30 11.77
N SER A 419 7.32 -14.23 11.39
CA SER A 419 6.76 -13.06 10.68
C SER A 419 6.60 -13.29 9.18
N ASP A 420 7.37 -14.19 8.60
CA ASP A 420 7.44 -14.44 7.16
C ASP A 420 6.42 -15.52 6.72
N TRP A 421 5.62 -16.01 7.67
CA TRP A 421 4.56 -16.99 7.44
C TRP A 421 3.22 -16.29 7.21
N HIS A 422 2.61 -16.58 6.06
CA HIS A 422 1.31 -16.09 5.66
C HIS A 422 0.20 -16.98 6.22
N VAL A 423 -0.77 -16.37 6.91
CA VAL A 423 -1.83 -17.12 7.59
C VAL A 423 -2.99 -17.37 6.65
N LEU A 424 -3.20 -18.64 6.31
CA LEU A 424 -4.17 -19.08 5.32
C LEU A 424 -5.55 -19.36 5.92
N SER A 425 -5.60 -19.88 7.16
CA SER A 425 -6.86 -20.36 7.73
C SER A 425 -7.53 -19.38 8.68
N THR A 426 -8.83 -19.56 8.87
CA THR A 426 -9.48 -19.10 10.10
C THR A 426 -8.87 -19.84 11.31
N GLY A 427 -8.79 -19.14 12.45
CA GLY A 427 -8.12 -19.68 13.63
C GLY A 427 -8.95 -20.73 14.35
N CYS A 428 -8.29 -21.82 14.76
CA CYS A 428 -8.81 -22.82 15.68
C CYS A 428 -8.39 -22.44 17.10
N PRO A 429 -9.30 -21.98 17.98
CA PRO A 429 -8.96 -21.69 19.37
C PRO A 429 -8.57 -22.96 20.11
N LEU A 430 -7.54 -22.86 20.95
CA LEU A 430 -7.05 -23.93 21.80
C LEU A 430 -7.36 -23.59 23.27
N PRO A 431 -8.09 -24.45 24.01
CA PRO A 431 -8.33 -24.22 25.42
C PRO A 431 -6.99 -24.28 26.16
N VAL A 432 -6.78 -23.37 27.10
CA VAL A 432 -5.54 -23.30 27.90
C VAL A 432 -5.85 -23.85 29.29
N GLY A 433 -4.91 -24.57 29.91
CA GLY A 433 -5.07 -25.09 31.28
C GLY A 433 -3.88 -24.79 32.18
N PRO A 434 -4.07 -24.75 33.51
CA PRO A 434 -2.97 -24.76 34.47
C PRO A 434 -2.20 -26.06 34.38
#